data_AF-A0A2S4N4Q2-F1
#
_entry.id   AF-A0A2S4N4Q2-F1
#
_cell.length_a   1.000
_cell.length_b   1.000
_cell.length_c   1.000
_cell.angle_alpha   90.00
_cell.angle_beta   90.00
_cell.angle_gamma   90.00
#
_symmetry.space_group_name_H-M   'P 1'
#
loop_
_entity.id
_entity.type
_entity.pdbx_description
1 polymer ?
#
loop_
_entity_poly.entity_id
_entity_poly.type
_entity_poly.pdbx_seq_one_letter_code
_entity_poly.pdbx_strand_id
1 'polypeptide(L)'
;MLKIPPIANTQTVGRNPCPHYAEKDMTTKILFFLIPLATFSQVKLPTTPQPTQFQHYGNHSFGTPTNMQPPNPMTIFYGTDEQKRINQQNQQIIQEVQHNQQQRLEAQNLLRKEINQQNQNKSINYNLPSLANKKGTEFYRQVFDEMLTLNVENYSIKDVNFKIENAYFENKLQKEEFNKVIKQSADFILSTMKELKYDLNSNTAKNYILFQFFSETLQLKSNNKKHLPFKYDFEDYMGIKDYSKMFVTKLINTHSGQCHSMPLLYLILAEQIGAVAYLSQSPNHSYIKFQDDKGKWYNIELTNGMFTVPSFILNSGFISSEAIQNNIYMQNMTKKELLSQFFTDLASGYIHKFGYDEFVEKVTNKALELNPNSITANMNKANFNTEHLKYVVKLLGIDPANQQSREEILNYPQAVEILRNMHKQYDVIDNLGFQQMPAESYEKWLSSLQAKKNKQDNEKEKETLQHLTKTLNEAKRKMDLKSKR
;
A
#
# COMPACT_ATOMS: atom_id res chain seq x y z
N MET A 1 4.76 25.52 -2.09
CA MET A 1 4.00 25.39 -3.35
C MET A 1 3.88 23.91 -3.68
N LEU A 2 2.68 23.33 -3.65
CA LEU A 2 2.43 21.99 -4.18
C LEU A 2 2.63 22.06 -5.70
N LYS A 3 3.83 21.74 -6.19
CA LYS A 3 4.02 21.49 -7.62
C LYS A 3 3.48 20.10 -7.90
N ILE A 4 2.47 20.02 -8.76
CA ILE A 4 1.98 18.74 -9.28
C ILE A 4 2.98 18.34 -10.39
N PRO A 5 3.83 17.32 -10.18
CA PRO A 5 4.67 16.83 -11.26
C PRO A 5 3.77 16.35 -12.42
N PRO A 6 4.24 16.32 -13.67
CA PRO A 6 3.52 15.60 -14.70
C PRO A 6 3.20 14.22 -14.16
N ILE A 7 1.94 13.78 -14.29
CA ILE A 7 1.60 12.38 -14.02
C ILE A 7 2.33 11.60 -15.11
N ALA A 8 3.60 11.27 -14.84
CA ALA A 8 4.30 10.27 -15.59
C ALA A 8 3.42 9.02 -15.55
N ASN A 9 3.45 8.22 -16.62
CA ASN A 9 3.00 6.84 -16.53
C ASN A 9 3.89 6.15 -15.47
N THR A 10 3.57 6.33 -14.18
CA THR A 10 4.03 5.47 -13.12
C THR A 10 3.45 4.13 -13.48
N GLN A 11 4.33 3.29 -14.04
CA GLN A 11 4.04 1.93 -14.41
C GLN A 11 3.25 1.32 -13.25
N THR A 12 1.97 1.05 -13.51
CA THR A 12 1.23 0.14 -12.66
C THR A 12 2.07 -1.11 -12.56
N VAL A 13 2.54 -1.45 -11.36
CA VAL A 13 3.09 -2.79 -11.08
C VAL A 13 1.91 -3.74 -11.32
N GLY A 14 1.77 -4.22 -12.55
CA GLY A 14 0.60 -4.94 -13.03
C GLY A 14 0.23 -4.74 -14.50
N ARG A 15 0.70 -3.67 -15.19
CA ARG A 15 0.57 -3.55 -16.66
C ARG A 15 1.71 -2.73 -17.26
N ASN A 16 2.59 -3.38 -18.02
CA ASN A 16 3.44 -2.73 -19.02
C ASN A 16 3.14 -3.35 -20.39
N PRO A 17 2.84 -2.55 -21.44
CA PRO A 17 3.23 -2.88 -22.80
C PRO A 17 4.65 -2.33 -23.09
N CYS A 18 5.41 -3.04 -23.93
CA CYS A 18 6.80 -2.77 -24.34
C CYS A 18 7.11 -1.31 -24.74
N PRO A 19 8.40 -0.95 -24.82
CA PRO A 19 8.82 -0.04 -25.88
C PRO A 19 10.04 -0.52 -26.68
N HIS A 20 9.97 -0.18 -27.96
CA HIS A 20 11.03 -0.13 -28.96
C HIS A 20 11.70 1.27 -28.90
N TYR A 21 13.02 1.33 -29.16
CA TYR A 21 13.89 2.50 -29.43
C TYR A 21 14.15 3.48 -28.25
N ALA A 22 15.36 3.61 -27.71
CA ALA A 22 16.63 4.17 -28.23
C ALA A 22 16.75 5.71 -28.10
N GLU A 23 17.64 6.12 -27.18
CA GLU A 23 18.59 7.24 -27.24
C GLU A 23 18.11 8.70 -27.50
N LYS A 24 18.31 9.60 -26.52
CA LYS A 24 19.49 10.50 -26.43
C LYS A 24 19.45 11.48 -25.25
N ASP A 25 20.66 11.75 -24.75
CA ASP A 25 21.11 12.77 -23.80
C ASP A 25 20.44 14.14 -23.88
N MET A 26 20.31 14.83 -22.73
CA MET A 26 21.15 16.01 -22.46
C MET A 26 21.08 16.46 -20.98
N THR A 27 22.27 16.66 -20.44
CA THR A 27 22.66 17.27 -19.18
C THR A 27 22.12 18.69 -18.98
N THR A 28 21.78 19.08 -17.74
CA THR A 28 22.08 20.42 -17.19
C THR A 28 22.08 20.36 -15.66
N LYS A 29 23.25 20.67 -15.08
CA LYS A 29 23.48 20.96 -13.66
C LYS A 29 22.93 22.35 -13.34
N ILE A 30 22.15 22.53 -12.27
CA ILE A 30 22.20 23.76 -11.45
C ILE A 30 22.04 23.38 -9.97
N LEU A 31 23.08 23.74 -9.23
CA LEU A 31 23.22 23.69 -7.79
C LEU A 31 22.64 24.99 -7.21
N PHE A 32 21.77 24.92 -6.20
CA PHE A 32 21.62 26.01 -5.23
C PHE A 32 21.23 25.46 -3.85
N PHE A 33 22.13 25.67 -2.90
CA PHE A 33 21.93 25.60 -1.45
C PHE A 33 20.84 26.57 -0.99
N LEU A 34 20.05 26.17 0.01
CA LEU A 34 19.82 26.92 1.28
C LEU A 34 18.70 26.26 2.11
N ILE A 35 19.00 25.96 3.38
CA ILE A 35 18.09 25.62 4.48
C ILE A 35 18.29 26.70 5.58
N PRO A 36 17.50 26.75 6.67
CA PRO A 36 16.16 27.32 6.87
C PRO A 36 16.18 28.57 7.78
N LEU A 37 15.07 29.31 7.85
CA LEU A 37 14.77 30.14 9.04
C LEU A 37 13.26 30.11 9.32
N ALA A 38 12.91 29.50 10.45
CA ALA A 38 11.60 29.61 11.06
C ALA A 38 11.51 30.95 11.81
N THR A 39 10.45 31.72 11.60
CA THR A 39 10.02 32.76 12.54
C THR A 39 8.51 32.64 12.74
N PHE A 40 8.11 32.51 14.01
CA PHE A 40 6.73 32.66 14.44
C PHE A 40 6.41 34.15 14.51
N SER A 41 5.33 34.59 13.88
CA SER A 41 4.77 35.92 14.08
C SER A 41 3.38 35.80 14.71
N GLN A 42 3.22 36.38 15.91
CA GLN A 42 1.95 36.49 16.61
C GLN A 42 1.12 37.63 16.01
N VAL A 43 -0.11 37.33 15.61
CA VAL A 43 -1.09 38.34 15.17
C VAL A 43 -1.70 39.01 16.40
N LYS A 44 -1.57 40.35 16.52
CA LYS A 44 -2.33 41.14 17.51
C LYS A 44 -3.76 41.34 17.00
N LEU A 45 -4.75 40.96 17.81
CA LEU A 45 -6.16 41.28 17.56
C LEU A 45 -6.45 42.75 17.91
N PRO A 46 -7.32 43.45 17.16
CA PRO A 46 -7.68 44.84 17.43
C PRO A 46 -8.57 44.99 18.67
N THR A 47 -8.35 46.03 19.45
CA THR A 47 -9.17 46.44 20.62
C THR A 47 -10.39 47.26 20.19
N THR A 48 -11.55 46.95 20.76
CA THR A 48 -12.80 47.69 20.58
C THR A 48 -12.75 49.09 21.24
N PRO A 49 -13.18 50.17 20.57
CA PRO A 49 -13.22 51.51 21.16
C PRO A 49 -14.40 51.69 22.13
N GLN A 50 -14.15 52.38 23.24
CA GLN A 50 -15.15 52.81 24.23
C GLN A 50 -15.74 54.19 23.84
N PRO A 51 -17.02 54.47 24.14
CA PRO A 51 -17.67 55.74 23.80
C PRO A 51 -17.36 56.85 24.82
N THR A 52 -16.95 58.02 24.34
CA THR A 52 -16.67 59.19 25.17
C THR A 52 -17.93 60.04 25.38
N GLN A 53 -18.20 60.40 26.65
CA GLN A 53 -19.32 61.24 27.08
C GLN A 53 -19.09 62.74 26.80
N PHE A 54 -20.16 63.46 26.46
CA PHE A 54 -20.16 64.93 26.34
C PHE A 54 -20.41 65.60 27.70
N GLN A 55 -19.63 66.64 28.03
CA GLN A 55 -19.86 67.46 29.22
C GLN A 55 -20.87 68.59 28.97
N HIS A 56 -21.78 68.71 29.94
CA HIS A 56 -22.77 69.78 30.12
C HIS A 56 -22.12 71.02 30.75
N TYR A 57 -22.42 72.22 30.23
CA TYR A 57 -22.24 73.47 30.96
C TYR A 57 -23.58 74.18 31.14
N GLY A 58 -23.85 74.56 32.40
CA GLY A 58 -25.10 75.08 32.91
C GLY A 58 -25.32 76.58 32.73
N ASN A 59 -26.39 77.04 33.38
CA ASN A 59 -27.22 78.18 33.05
C ASN A 59 -27.19 79.25 34.18
N HIS A 60 -27.57 80.51 33.86
CA HIS A 60 -28.03 81.65 34.72
C HIS A 60 -27.02 82.82 34.95
N SER A 61 -27.38 84.10 34.73
CA SER A 61 -28.36 84.91 35.49
C SER A 61 -28.81 86.25 34.81
N PHE A 62 -30.09 86.62 35.01
CA PHE A 62 -30.88 87.91 35.03
C PHE A 62 -30.24 89.28 34.62
N GLY A 63 -30.92 90.31 34.05
CA GLY A 63 -32.34 90.67 33.85
C GLY A 63 -32.57 91.96 32.99
N THR A 64 -33.86 92.26 32.69
CA THR A 64 -34.58 93.18 31.73
C THR A 64 -34.24 94.70 31.69
N PRO A 65 -34.64 95.55 30.68
CA PRO A 65 -35.91 95.47 29.94
C PRO A 65 -36.05 96.00 28.47
N THR A 66 -37.26 95.75 27.94
CA THR A 66 -38.05 96.43 26.88
C THR A 66 -37.75 96.27 25.38
N ASN A 67 -38.77 95.74 24.69
CA ASN A 67 -39.24 96.01 23.33
C ASN A 67 -38.19 96.27 22.24
N MET A 68 -37.95 95.25 21.41
CA MET A 68 -38.07 95.34 19.95
C MET A 68 -37.96 93.93 19.35
N GLN A 69 -38.87 93.63 18.45
CA GLN A 69 -38.91 92.42 17.63
C GLN A 69 -37.59 92.31 16.83
N PRO A 70 -36.79 91.24 16.96
CA PRO A 70 -35.66 91.03 16.04
C PRO A 70 -36.23 90.58 14.69
N PRO A 71 -35.85 91.22 13.57
CA PRO A 71 -36.23 90.74 12.25
C PRO A 71 -35.54 89.40 11.98
N ASN A 72 -36.31 88.53 11.34
CA ASN A 72 -35.93 87.22 10.82
C ASN A 72 -34.58 87.30 10.07
N PRO A 73 -33.49 86.61 10.49
CA PRO A 73 -32.22 86.63 9.77
C PRO A 73 -32.25 85.60 8.64
N MET A 74 -33.23 85.73 7.74
CA MET A 74 -33.08 85.27 6.36
C MET A 74 -32.55 86.47 5.58
N THR A 75 -31.23 86.65 5.56
CA THR A 75 -30.41 87.32 4.52
C THR A 75 -29.12 87.92 5.12
N ILE A 76 -28.09 87.09 5.30
CA ILE A 76 -26.69 87.54 5.26
C ILE A 76 -25.92 86.56 4.37
N PHE A 77 -25.79 86.94 3.10
CA PHE A 77 -24.71 86.56 2.17
C PHE A 77 -24.34 85.06 2.05
N TYR A 78 -25.24 84.22 1.51
CA TYR A 78 -24.77 83.00 0.82
C TYR A 78 -24.11 83.43 -0.49
N GLY A 79 -22.81 83.73 -0.43
CA GLY A 79 -22.01 83.90 -1.63
C GLY A 79 -22.12 82.64 -2.49
N THR A 80 -22.12 82.80 -3.81
CA THR A 80 -22.10 81.70 -4.78
C THR A 80 -21.07 80.60 -4.49
N ASP A 81 -20.07 80.90 -3.66
CA ASP A 81 -19.00 80.00 -3.24
C ASP A 81 -19.39 79.01 -2.12
N GLU A 82 -20.32 79.36 -1.22
CA GLU A 82 -20.75 78.45 -0.14
C GLU A 82 -21.71 77.39 -0.67
N GLN A 83 -22.62 77.78 -1.56
CA GLN A 83 -23.50 76.87 -2.28
C GLN A 83 -22.70 75.92 -3.21
N LYS A 84 -21.61 76.41 -3.81
CA LYS A 84 -20.64 75.59 -4.54
C LYS A 84 -19.90 74.61 -3.63
N ARG A 85 -19.46 75.03 -2.43
CA ARG A 85 -18.84 74.14 -1.44
C ARG A 85 -19.78 73.03 -0.99
N ILE A 86 -21.04 73.36 -0.67
CA ILE A 86 -22.06 72.36 -0.29
C ILE A 86 -22.30 71.39 -1.45
N ASN A 87 -22.40 71.89 -2.69
CA ASN A 87 -22.54 71.03 -3.87
C ASN A 87 -21.32 70.13 -4.12
N GLN A 88 -20.09 70.64 -3.94
CA GLN A 88 -18.87 69.83 -4.05
C GLN A 88 -18.78 68.77 -2.96
N GLN A 89 -19.14 69.11 -1.72
CA GLN A 89 -19.17 68.16 -0.61
C GLN A 89 -20.23 67.07 -0.82
N ASN A 90 -21.42 67.46 -1.29
CA ASN A 90 -22.46 66.50 -1.66
C ASN A 90 -22.01 65.59 -2.82
N GLN A 91 -21.29 66.11 -3.81
CA GLN A 91 -20.72 65.30 -4.90
C GLN A 91 -19.67 64.31 -4.40
N GLN A 92 -18.80 64.71 -3.47
CA GLN A 92 -17.80 63.81 -2.87
C GLN A 92 -18.47 62.69 -2.06
N ILE A 93 -19.49 63.02 -1.25
CA ILE A 93 -20.25 62.03 -0.49
C ILE A 93 -20.95 61.04 -1.44
N ILE A 94 -21.54 61.53 -2.53
CA ILE A 94 -22.19 60.66 -3.53
C ILE A 94 -21.17 59.71 -4.17
N GLN A 95 -19.98 60.20 -4.54
CA GLN A 95 -18.91 59.39 -5.12
C GLN A 95 -18.39 58.34 -4.12
N GLU A 96 -18.20 58.71 -2.85
CA GLU A 96 -17.77 57.79 -1.81
C GLU A 96 -18.81 56.68 -1.54
N VAL A 97 -20.09 57.05 -1.48
CA VAL A 97 -21.18 56.08 -1.32
C VAL A 97 -21.26 55.13 -2.52
N GLN A 98 -21.10 55.64 -3.74
CA GLN A 98 -21.06 54.82 -4.96
C GLN A 98 -19.88 53.85 -4.95
N HIS A 99 -18.69 54.31 -4.57
CA HIS A 99 -17.51 53.45 -4.46
C HIS A 99 -17.69 52.35 -3.41
N ASN A 100 -18.20 52.70 -2.22
CA ASN A 100 -18.49 51.73 -1.15
C ASN A 100 -19.62 50.75 -1.52
N GLN A 101 -20.58 51.16 -2.35
CA GLN A 101 -21.59 50.25 -2.89
C GLN A 101 -21.00 49.28 -3.91
N GLN A 102 -20.15 49.77 -4.81
CA GLN A 102 -19.47 48.94 -5.80
C GLN A 102 -18.57 47.89 -5.15
N GLN A 103 -17.76 48.27 -4.15
CA GLN A 103 -16.95 47.31 -3.40
C GLN A 103 -17.81 46.25 -2.69
N ARG A 104 -18.96 46.64 -2.12
CA ARG A 104 -19.90 45.68 -1.51
C ARG A 104 -20.51 44.72 -2.52
N LEU A 105 -20.89 45.22 -3.71
CA LEU A 105 -21.39 44.40 -4.81
C LEU A 105 -20.32 43.42 -5.31
N GLU A 106 -19.08 43.86 -5.45
CA GLU A 106 -17.94 43.01 -5.81
C GLU A 106 -17.70 41.92 -4.76
N ALA A 107 -17.66 42.29 -3.47
CA ALA A 107 -17.52 41.34 -2.37
C ALA A 107 -18.68 40.32 -2.31
N GLN A 108 -19.93 40.76 -2.51
CA GLN A 108 -21.09 39.87 -2.59
C GLN A 108 -21.03 38.93 -3.81
N ASN A 109 -20.58 39.43 -4.95
CA ASN A 109 -20.42 38.63 -6.17
C ASN A 109 -19.31 37.57 -6.01
N LEU A 110 -18.20 37.91 -5.34
CA LEU A 110 -17.15 36.96 -4.98
C LEU A 110 -17.68 35.89 -4.04
N LEU A 111 -18.35 36.29 -2.94
CA LEU A 111 -18.95 35.36 -1.99
C LEU A 111 -19.98 34.43 -2.66
N ARG A 112 -20.81 34.97 -3.57
CA ARG A 112 -21.79 34.17 -4.33
C ARG A 112 -21.11 33.18 -5.28
N LYS A 113 -20.01 33.56 -5.93
CA LYS A 113 -19.21 32.66 -6.77
C LYS A 113 -18.59 31.53 -5.94
N GLU A 114 -18.02 31.85 -4.77
CA GLU A 114 -17.47 30.87 -3.83
C GLU A 114 -18.54 29.90 -3.33
N ILE A 115 -19.72 30.41 -2.93
CA ILE A 115 -20.85 29.58 -2.50
C ILE A 115 -21.32 28.67 -3.64
N ASN A 116 -21.43 29.19 -4.87
CA ASN A 116 -21.83 28.39 -6.02
C ASN A 116 -20.80 27.30 -6.36
N GLN A 117 -19.50 27.62 -6.30
CA GLN A 117 -18.42 26.63 -6.46
C GLN A 117 -18.44 25.60 -5.35
N GLN A 118 -18.64 25.99 -4.09
CA GLN A 118 -18.78 25.05 -2.97
C GLN A 118 -20.00 24.14 -3.13
N ASN A 119 -21.13 24.67 -3.61
CA ASN A 119 -22.34 23.89 -3.85
C ASN A 119 -22.19 22.93 -5.04
N GLN A 120 -21.49 23.34 -6.09
CA GLN A 120 -21.11 22.43 -7.19
C GLN A 120 -20.15 21.34 -6.71
N ASN A 121 -19.15 21.69 -5.91
CA ASN A 121 -18.19 20.75 -5.34
C ASN A 121 -18.85 19.71 -4.42
N LYS A 122 -19.87 20.10 -3.65
CA LYS A 122 -20.64 19.20 -2.77
C LYS A 122 -21.48 18.15 -3.53
N SER A 123 -21.83 18.40 -4.79
CA SER A 123 -22.63 17.47 -5.60
C SER A 123 -21.78 16.40 -6.31
N ILE A 124 -20.45 16.56 -6.35
CA ILE A 124 -19.56 15.65 -7.06
C ILE A 124 -19.23 14.44 -6.16
N ASN A 125 -19.50 13.24 -6.66
CA ASN A 125 -19.05 12.02 -6.00
C ASN A 125 -17.61 11.72 -6.44
N TYR A 126 -16.66 11.96 -5.53
CA TYR A 126 -15.24 11.71 -5.79
C TYR A 126 -14.82 10.25 -5.59
N ASN A 127 -15.69 9.39 -5.06
CA ASN A 127 -15.34 7.99 -4.82
C ASN A 127 -15.24 7.21 -6.13
N LEU A 128 -14.33 6.22 -6.14
CA LEU A 128 -14.30 5.26 -7.24
C LEU A 128 -15.68 4.58 -7.40
N PRO A 129 -16.14 4.34 -8.63
CA PRO A 129 -17.39 3.63 -8.86
C PRO A 129 -17.36 2.24 -8.19
N SER A 130 -18.37 1.93 -7.38
CA SER A 130 -18.45 0.63 -6.72
C SER A 130 -18.64 -0.48 -7.73
N LEU A 131 -17.89 -1.57 -7.57
CA LEU A 131 -18.01 -2.78 -8.41
C LEU A 131 -18.86 -3.86 -7.73
N ALA A 132 -19.49 -3.57 -6.58
CA ALA A 132 -20.28 -4.53 -5.81
C ALA A 132 -21.41 -5.22 -6.59
N ASN A 133 -21.95 -4.57 -7.63
CA ASN A 133 -22.99 -5.16 -8.49
C ASN A 133 -22.44 -6.07 -9.58
N LYS A 134 -21.11 -6.15 -9.77
CA LYS A 134 -20.48 -7.02 -10.75
C LYS A 134 -20.48 -8.45 -10.20
N LYS A 135 -21.08 -9.36 -10.97
CA LYS A 135 -21.11 -10.80 -10.66
C LYS A 135 -19.70 -11.31 -10.36
N GLY A 136 -19.57 -12.04 -9.27
CA GLY A 136 -18.33 -12.63 -8.78
C GLY A 136 -17.63 -11.80 -7.70
N THR A 137 -17.99 -10.54 -7.50
CA THR A 137 -17.40 -9.71 -6.41
C THR A 137 -17.90 -10.13 -5.03
N GLU A 138 -19.10 -10.70 -4.95
CA GLU A 138 -19.70 -11.24 -3.73
C GLU A 138 -18.82 -12.31 -3.07
N PHE A 139 -18.12 -13.14 -3.85
CA PHE A 139 -17.27 -14.20 -3.31
C PHE A 139 -16.05 -13.63 -2.58
N TYR A 140 -15.46 -12.55 -3.08
CA TYR A 140 -14.35 -11.88 -2.40
C TYR A 140 -14.80 -11.19 -1.11
N ARG A 141 -15.97 -10.56 -1.13
CA ARG A 141 -16.56 -9.91 0.04
C ARG A 141 -16.89 -10.91 1.14
N GLN A 142 -17.46 -12.06 0.76
CA GLN A 142 -17.69 -13.17 1.68
C GLN A 142 -16.39 -13.66 2.31
N VAL A 143 -15.33 -13.89 1.51
CA VAL A 143 -14.03 -14.32 2.05
C VAL A 143 -13.43 -13.27 2.98
N PHE A 144 -13.54 -11.99 2.65
CA PHE A 144 -13.11 -10.91 3.52
C PHE A 144 -13.83 -10.97 4.89
N ASP A 145 -15.16 -11.07 4.88
CA ASP A 145 -15.95 -11.14 6.13
C ASP A 145 -15.61 -12.38 6.95
N GLU A 146 -15.41 -13.54 6.30
CA GLU A 146 -14.94 -14.76 6.97
C GLU A 146 -13.54 -14.56 7.58
N MET A 147 -12.62 -13.91 6.86
CA MET A 147 -11.26 -13.66 7.35
C MET A 147 -11.21 -12.72 8.55
N LEU A 148 -12.15 -11.77 8.67
CA LEU A 148 -12.27 -10.88 9.83
C LEU A 148 -12.58 -11.63 11.14
N THR A 149 -13.15 -12.83 11.05
CA THR A 149 -13.52 -13.65 12.22
C THR A 149 -12.39 -14.58 12.69
N LEU A 150 -11.28 -14.64 11.96
CA LEU A 150 -10.19 -15.57 12.26
C LEU A 150 -9.46 -15.18 13.55
N ASN A 151 -9.10 -16.19 14.34
CA ASN A 151 -8.12 -16.03 15.40
C ASN A 151 -6.73 -15.89 14.78
N VAL A 152 -6.12 -14.70 14.94
CA VAL A 152 -4.81 -14.34 14.39
C VAL A 152 -3.71 -15.33 14.77
N GLU A 153 -3.80 -15.95 15.95
CA GLU A 153 -2.80 -16.90 16.44
C GLU A 153 -3.03 -18.34 15.96
N ASN A 154 -4.24 -18.66 15.48
CA ASN A 154 -4.64 -20.04 15.21
C ASN A 154 -5.64 -20.17 14.05
N TYR A 155 -5.21 -19.80 12.85
CA TYR A 155 -5.93 -20.07 11.62
C TYR A 155 -5.14 -21.08 10.75
N SER A 156 -5.86 -21.84 9.92
CA SER A 156 -5.25 -22.76 8.95
C SER A 156 -4.82 -22.02 7.68
N ILE A 157 -3.53 -22.13 7.36
CA ILE A 157 -2.94 -21.56 6.12
C ILE A 157 -3.63 -22.15 4.89
N LYS A 158 -3.88 -23.47 4.91
CA LYS A 158 -4.54 -24.22 3.85
C LYS A 158 -5.93 -23.67 3.54
N ASP A 159 -6.76 -23.51 4.56
CA ASP A 159 -8.17 -23.13 4.37
C ASP A 159 -8.32 -21.67 3.94
N VAL A 160 -7.51 -20.76 4.50
CA VAL A 160 -7.52 -19.35 4.11
C VAL A 160 -7.07 -19.19 2.67
N ASN A 161 -5.94 -19.80 2.30
CA ASN A 161 -5.43 -19.77 0.93
C ASN A 161 -6.45 -20.31 -0.08
N PHE A 162 -7.04 -21.48 0.21
CA PHE A 162 -8.04 -22.08 -0.69
C PHE A 162 -9.25 -21.16 -0.90
N LYS A 163 -9.76 -20.52 0.16
CA LYS A 163 -10.91 -19.60 0.06
C LYS A 163 -10.62 -18.40 -0.84
N ILE A 164 -9.44 -17.79 -0.69
CA ILE A 164 -9.00 -16.67 -1.53
C ILE A 164 -8.94 -17.08 -3.00
N GLU A 165 -8.28 -18.20 -3.30
CA GLU A 165 -8.18 -18.69 -4.68
C GLU A 165 -9.56 -19.09 -5.23
N ASN A 166 -10.42 -19.71 -4.42
CA ASN A 166 -11.75 -20.13 -4.86
C ASN A 166 -12.67 -18.94 -5.15
N ALA A 167 -12.51 -17.81 -4.45
CA ALA A 167 -13.21 -16.57 -4.78
C ALA A 167 -12.88 -16.08 -6.20
N TYR A 168 -11.62 -16.22 -6.64
CA TYR A 168 -11.23 -15.94 -8.02
C TYR A 168 -11.98 -16.81 -9.03
N PHE A 169 -12.26 -18.07 -8.68
CA PHE A 169 -13.03 -19.00 -9.51
C PHE A 169 -14.53 -19.02 -9.21
N GLU A 170 -15.09 -18.02 -8.50
CA GLU A 170 -16.52 -17.93 -8.19
C GLU A 170 -17.05 -19.17 -7.44
N ASN A 171 -16.27 -19.66 -6.48
CA ASN A 171 -16.59 -20.85 -5.68
C ASN A 171 -16.74 -22.14 -6.49
N LYS A 172 -16.14 -22.24 -7.67
CA LYS A 172 -16.22 -23.42 -8.55
C LYS A 172 -15.15 -24.49 -8.28
N LEU A 173 -14.16 -24.23 -7.42
CA LEU A 173 -13.17 -25.24 -7.06
C LEU A 173 -13.75 -26.28 -6.10
N GLN A 174 -13.32 -27.53 -6.25
CA GLN A 174 -13.73 -28.65 -5.40
C GLN A 174 -12.83 -28.73 -4.16
N LYS A 175 -13.35 -28.29 -3.01
CA LYS A 175 -12.61 -28.24 -1.74
C LYS A 175 -12.16 -29.63 -1.28
N GLU A 176 -13.00 -30.64 -1.52
CA GLU A 176 -12.77 -32.02 -1.12
C GLU A 176 -11.56 -32.61 -1.85
N GLU A 177 -11.47 -32.41 -3.17
CA GLU A 177 -10.32 -32.86 -3.97
C GLU A 177 -9.04 -32.09 -3.58
N PHE A 178 -9.12 -30.77 -3.37
CA PHE A 178 -7.99 -29.99 -2.86
C PHE A 178 -7.47 -30.54 -1.51
N ASN A 179 -8.37 -30.75 -0.54
CA ASN A 179 -8.03 -31.30 0.77
C ASN A 179 -7.42 -32.71 0.67
N LYS A 180 -7.97 -33.54 -0.22
CA LYS A 180 -7.49 -34.90 -0.47
C LYS A 180 -6.08 -34.90 -1.03
N VAL A 181 -5.77 -34.04 -2.00
CA VAL A 181 -4.41 -33.91 -2.55
C VAL A 181 -3.43 -33.47 -1.47
N ILE A 182 -3.75 -32.42 -0.70
CA ILE A 182 -2.90 -31.94 0.40
C ILE A 182 -2.65 -33.05 1.44
N LYS A 183 -3.71 -33.76 1.85
CA LYS A 183 -3.59 -34.87 2.79
C LYS A 183 -2.71 -36.00 2.22
N GLN A 184 -2.92 -36.38 0.97
CA GLN A 184 -2.13 -37.43 0.31
C GLN A 184 -0.65 -37.05 0.19
N SER A 185 -0.34 -35.78 -0.09
CA SER A 185 1.04 -35.27 -0.09
C SER A 185 1.66 -35.33 1.31
N ALA A 186 0.94 -34.91 2.35
CA ALA A 186 1.42 -35.01 3.73
C ALA A 186 1.65 -36.47 4.17
N ASP A 187 0.70 -37.37 3.87
CA ASP A 187 0.82 -38.80 4.16
C ASP A 187 2.02 -39.42 3.42
N PHE A 188 2.25 -39.01 2.17
CA PHE A 188 3.41 -39.43 1.38
C PHE A 188 4.71 -39.00 2.07
N ILE A 189 4.84 -37.71 2.42
CA ILE A 189 6.02 -37.16 3.11
C ILE A 189 6.30 -37.92 4.42
N LEU A 190 5.29 -38.10 5.27
CA LEU A 190 5.42 -38.82 6.54
C LEU A 190 5.80 -40.29 6.34
N SER A 191 5.27 -40.94 5.30
CA SER A 191 5.65 -42.31 4.94
C SER A 191 7.10 -42.38 4.48
N THR A 192 7.56 -41.41 3.68
CA THR A 192 8.95 -41.34 3.23
C THR A 192 9.90 -41.12 4.41
N MET A 193 9.55 -40.24 5.35
CA MET A 193 10.31 -40.09 6.59
C MET A 193 10.46 -41.40 7.36
N LYS A 194 9.37 -42.18 7.48
CA LYS A 194 9.40 -43.50 8.15
C LYS A 194 10.33 -44.49 7.44
N GLU A 195 10.26 -44.60 6.12
CA GLU A 195 11.16 -45.48 5.34
C GLU A 195 12.63 -45.07 5.46
N LEU A 196 12.91 -43.77 5.46
CA LEU A 196 14.24 -43.20 5.66
C LEU A 196 14.69 -43.18 7.13
N LYS A 197 13.81 -43.61 8.04
CA LYS A 197 14.03 -43.67 9.49
C LYS A 197 14.35 -42.29 10.10
N TYR A 198 13.77 -41.22 9.56
CA TYR A 198 13.86 -39.86 10.08
C TYR A 198 12.99 -39.67 11.33
N ASP A 199 13.44 -38.84 12.29
CA ASP A 199 12.64 -38.50 13.46
C ASP A 199 11.45 -37.62 13.07
N LEU A 200 10.25 -38.16 13.25
CA LEU A 200 8.98 -37.49 12.96
C LEU A 200 8.70 -36.30 13.90
N ASN A 201 9.53 -36.06 14.92
CA ASN A 201 9.42 -34.89 15.80
C ASN A 201 10.48 -33.81 15.53
N SER A 202 11.51 -34.12 14.74
CA SER A 202 12.61 -33.20 14.44
C SER A 202 12.15 -32.15 13.43
N ASN A 203 12.35 -30.86 13.74
CA ASN A 203 12.01 -29.80 12.80
C ASN A 203 12.98 -29.82 11.60
N THR A 204 14.25 -30.13 11.85
CA THR A 204 15.25 -30.37 10.82
C THR A 204 14.80 -31.45 9.84
N ALA A 205 14.41 -32.61 10.34
CA ALA A 205 14.05 -33.74 9.50
C ALA A 205 12.82 -33.47 8.64
N LYS A 206 11.80 -32.81 9.22
CA LYS A 206 10.57 -32.42 8.52
C LYS A 206 10.84 -31.40 7.40
N ASN A 207 11.60 -30.35 7.69
CA ASN A 207 11.93 -29.34 6.68
C ASN A 207 12.86 -29.88 5.59
N TYR A 208 13.78 -30.79 5.95
CA TYR A 208 14.64 -31.46 4.98
C TYR A 208 13.84 -32.34 4.02
N ILE A 209 12.93 -33.19 4.50
CA ILE A 209 12.09 -34.00 3.60
C ILE A 209 11.13 -33.13 2.77
N LEU A 210 10.63 -32.02 3.32
CA LEU A 210 9.81 -31.07 2.56
C LEU A 210 10.62 -30.44 1.43
N PHE A 211 11.86 -30.03 1.70
CA PHE A 211 12.76 -29.55 0.66
C PHE A 211 12.96 -30.60 -0.43
N GLN A 212 13.27 -31.85 -0.07
CA GLN A 212 13.40 -32.95 -1.03
C GLN A 212 12.10 -33.20 -1.81
N PHE A 213 10.93 -33.08 -1.17
CA PHE A 213 9.63 -33.21 -1.83
C PHE A 213 9.44 -32.15 -2.92
N PHE A 214 10.01 -30.96 -2.77
CA PHE A 214 9.95 -29.93 -3.80
C PHE A 214 11.02 -30.07 -4.88
N SER A 215 12.22 -30.53 -4.52
CA SER A 215 13.40 -30.47 -5.39
C SER A 215 13.86 -31.82 -5.99
N GLU A 216 13.39 -32.95 -5.46
CA GLU A 216 13.89 -34.28 -5.81
C GLU A 216 12.74 -35.24 -6.21
N THR A 217 13.11 -36.29 -6.93
CA THR A 217 12.19 -37.41 -7.17
C THR A 217 12.22 -38.34 -5.95
N LEU A 218 11.06 -38.53 -5.31
CA LEU A 218 10.90 -39.41 -4.17
C LEU A 218 10.09 -40.64 -4.56
N GLN A 219 10.43 -41.81 -4.02
CA GLN A 219 9.70 -43.04 -4.25
C GLN A 219 9.55 -43.82 -2.95
N LEU A 220 8.30 -44.16 -2.62
CA LEU A 220 7.99 -45.08 -1.53
C LEU A 220 8.19 -46.51 -1.98
N LYS A 221 9.03 -47.26 -1.27
CA LYS A 221 9.28 -48.67 -1.57
C LYS A 221 8.09 -49.54 -1.19
N SER A 222 7.30 -49.13 -0.19
CA SER A 222 6.17 -49.91 0.33
C SER A 222 5.04 -50.12 -0.68
N ASN A 223 4.82 -49.16 -1.59
CA ASN A 223 3.68 -49.18 -2.52
C ASN A 223 4.05 -48.67 -3.92
N ASN A 224 5.33 -48.51 -4.23
CA ASN A 224 5.86 -48.00 -5.49
C ASN A 224 5.32 -46.63 -5.91
N LYS A 225 4.70 -45.86 -5.01
CA LYS A 225 4.26 -44.50 -5.33
C LYS A 225 5.48 -43.60 -5.53
N LYS A 226 5.44 -42.83 -6.61
CA LYS A 226 6.49 -41.89 -7.01
C LYS A 226 5.95 -40.47 -6.97
N HIS A 227 6.77 -39.55 -6.46
CA HIS A 227 6.56 -38.11 -6.48
C HIS A 227 7.67 -37.47 -7.32
N LEU A 228 7.31 -36.53 -8.19
CA LEU A 228 8.24 -35.77 -9.00
C LEU A 228 8.44 -34.38 -8.39
N PRO A 229 9.59 -33.72 -8.60
CA PRO A 229 9.78 -32.36 -8.09
C PRO A 229 8.85 -31.36 -8.79
N PHE A 230 8.54 -30.26 -8.09
CA PHE A 230 7.81 -29.14 -8.69
C PHE A 230 8.73 -28.33 -9.60
N LYS A 231 8.14 -27.72 -10.62
CA LYS A 231 8.86 -26.87 -11.59
C LYS A 231 8.46 -25.42 -11.45
N TYR A 232 9.40 -24.53 -11.70
CA TYR A 232 9.08 -23.11 -11.85
C TYR A 232 8.51 -22.83 -13.23
N ASP A 233 7.45 -22.03 -13.28
CA ASP A 233 6.77 -21.62 -14.50
C ASP A 233 7.33 -20.27 -14.97
N PHE A 234 8.31 -20.30 -15.89
CA PHE A 234 8.91 -19.09 -16.45
C PHE A 234 7.98 -18.32 -17.39
N GLU A 235 6.87 -18.92 -17.82
CA GLU A 235 5.91 -18.25 -18.69
C GLU A 235 4.96 -17.41 -17.84
N ASP A 236 4.81 -16.12 -18.14
CA ASP A 236 3.92 -15.20 -17.39
C ASP A 236 4.13 -15.31 -15.87
N TYR A 237 5.40 -15.26 -15.45
CA TYR A 237 5.79 -15.49 -14.05
C TYR A 237 5.26 -14.44 -13.07
N MET A 238 4.85 -13.28 -13.57
CA MET A 238 4.19 -12.23 -12.80
C MET A 238 2.66 -12.38 -12.77
N GLY A 239 2.08 -13.37 -13.48
CA GLY A 239 0.63 -13.56 -13.58
C GLY A 239 -0.11 -12.38 -14.22
N ILE A 240 0.54 -11.67 -15.16
CA ILE A 240 -0.02 -10.48 -15.82
C ILE A 240 -1.15 -10.87 -16.75
N LYS A 241 -1.00 -12.00 -17.46
CA LYS A 241 -2.02 -12.50 -18.40
C LYS A 241 -3.01 -13.41 -17.70
N ASP A 242 -2.52 -14.32 -16.87
CA ASP A 242 -3.31 -15.24 -16.08
C ASP A 242 -2.88 -15.23 -14.61
N TYR A 243 -3.65 -14.51 -13.80
CA TYR A 243 -3.37 -14.37 -12.38
C TYR A 243 -3.45 -15.71 -11.62
N SER A 244 -4.14 -16.73 -12.17
CA SER A 244 -4.20 -18.06 -11.54
C SER A 244 -2.83 -18.77 -11.50
N LYS A 245 -1.83 -18.30 -12.24
CA LYS A 245 -0.45 -18.78 -12.11
C LYS A 245 0.13 -18.55 -10.71
N MET A 246 -0.37 -17.56 -9.97
CA MET A 246 0.03 -17.29 -8.60
C MET A 246 -0.54 -18.31 -7.59
N PHE A 247 -1.45 -19.19 -8.01
CA PHE A 247 -2.23 -20.03 -7.09
C PHE A 247 -1.61 -21.39 -6.78
N VAL A 248 -1.78 -21.82 -5.53
CA VAL A 248 -1.46 -23.17 -5.06
C VAL A 248 -2.33 -24.21 -5.76
N THR A 249 -3.60 -23.92 -6.01
CA THR A 249 -4.51 -24.82 -6.75
C THR A 249 -4.02 -25.12 -8.16
N LYS A 250 -3.48 -24.13 -8.88
CA LYS A 250 -2.80 -24.35 -10.17
C LYS A 250 -1.53 -25.18 -9.99
N LEU A 251 -0.70 -24.86 -8.99
CA LEU A 251 0.55 -25.56 -8.70
C LEU A 251 0.34 -27.05 -8.46
N ILE A 252 -0.62 -27.45 -7.62
CA ILE A 252 -0.88 -28.87 -7.33
C ILE A 252 -1.43 -29.62 -8.55
N ASN A 253 -2.22 -28.95 -9.39
CA ASN A 253 -2.86 -29.57 -10.56
C ASN A 253 -1.89 -29.74 -11.74
N THR A 254 -0.96 -28.81 -11.90
CA THR A 254 -0.04 -28.76 -13.06
C THR A 254 1.39 -29.14 -12.72
N HIS A 255 1.69 -29.32 -11.44
CA HIS A 255 3.04 -29.57 -10.92
C HIS A 255 4.06 -28.45 -11.21
N SER A 256 3.55 -27.24 -11.52
CA SER A 256 4.34 -26.08 -11.95
C SER A 256 3.79 -24.78 -11.34
N GLY A 257 4.63 -23.92 -10.78
CA GLY A 257 4.17 -22.72 -10.07
C GLY A 257 5.18 -21.58 -10.01
N GLN A 258 4.89 -20.59 -9.16
CA GLN A 258 5.60 -19.32 -9.06
C GLN A 258 6.25 -19.15 -7.70
N CYS A 259 7.05 -18.09 -7.55
CA CYS A 259 7.69 -17.71 -6.30
C CYS A 259 6.68 -17.42 -5.17
N HIS A 260 5.41 -17.16 -5.50
CA HIS A 260 4.33 -17.02 -4.53
C HIS A 260 3.68 -18.36 -4.16
N SER A 261 3.22 -19.14 -5.16
CA SER A 261 2.50 -20.40 -4.89
C SER A 261 3.37 -21.49 -4.27
N MET A 262 4.65 -21.59 -4.64
CA MET A 262 5.52 -22.66 -4.14
C MET A 262 5.80 -22.55 -2.64
N PRO A 263 6.23 -21.40 -2.09
CA PRO A 263 6.34 -21.21 -0.64
C PRO A 263 5.02 -21.40 0.10
N LEU A 264 3.89 -20.95 -0.44
CA LEU A 264 2.59 -21.16 0.21
C LEU A 264 2.22 -22.64 0.30
N LEU A 265 2.42 -23.43 -0.77
CA LEU A 265 2.24 -24.89 -0.70
C LEU A 265 3.19 -25.54 0.32
N TYR A 266 4.44 -25.07 0.39
CA TYR A 266 5.40 -25.56 1.39
C TYR A 266 4.88 -25.32 2.81
N LEU A 267 4.38 -24.11 3.13
CA LEU A 267 3.81 -23.79 4.44
C LEU A 267 2.54 -24.59 4.74
N ILE A 268 1.70 -24.82 3.75
CA ILE A 268 0.52 -25.69 3.89
C ILE A 268 0.95 -27.10 4.30
N LEU A 269 1.92 -27.69 3.61
CA LEU A 269 2.42 -29.03 3.91
C LEU A 269 3.19 -29.08 5.24
N ALA A 270 3.93 -28.03 5.56
CA ALA A 270 4.59 -27.85 6.85
C ALA A 270 3.57 -27.87 8.00
N GLU A 271 2.46 -27.13 7.88
CA GLU A 271 1.35 -27.15 8.85
C GLU A 271 0.78 -28.56 9.00
N GLN A 272 0.59 -29.31 7.90
CA GLN A 272 0.03 -30.67 7.95
C GLN A 272 0.93 -31.70 8.66
N ILE A 273 2.25 -31.57 8.53
CA ILE A 273 3.21 -32.51 9.15
C ILE A 273 3.77 -32.00 10.49
N GLY A 274 3.32 -30.83 10.94
CA GLY A 274 3.80 -30.16 12.15
C GLY A 274 5.25 -29.71 12.06
N ALA A 275 5.69 -29.22 10.90
CA ALA A 275 6.97 -28.56 10.71
C ALA A 275 6.82 -27.05 10.98
N VAL A 276 7.83 -26.45 11.57
CA VAL A 276 7.93 -25.00 11.76
C VAL A 276 8.78 -24.42 10.65
N ALA A 277 8.14 -23.60 9.82
CA ALA A 277 8.71 -22.86 8.71
C ALA A 277 8.00 -21.51 8.57
N TYR A 278 8.66 -20.54 7.95
CA TYR A 278 8.20 -19.17 7.84
C TYR A 278 8.27 -18.70 6.38
N LEU A 279 7.28 -17.90 5.96
CA LEU A 279 7.40 -17.12 4.75
C LEU A 279 8.39 -15.97 4.99
N SER A 280 9.22 -15.69 4.01
CA SER A 280 10.08 -14.51 3.96
C SER A 280 10.04 -13.90 2.57
N GLN A 281 10.31 -12.60 2.48
CA GLN A 281 10.28 -11.84 1.24
C GLN A 281 11.62 -11.19 0.95
N SER A 282 11.89 -11.02 -0.33
CA SER A 282 12.89 -10.12 -0.91
C SER A 282 12.19 -9.31 -2.02
N PRO A 283 12.84 -8.30 -2.62
CA PRO A 283 12.21 -7.54 -3.70
C PRO A 283 11.65 -8.47 -4.79
N ASN A 284 10.36 -8.32 -5.09
CA ASN A 284 9.58 -9.12 -6.05
C ASN A 284 9.59 -10.65 -5.85
N HIS A 285 9.94 -11.15 -4.67
CA HIS A 285 10.15 -12.59 -4.48
C HIS A 285 9.84 -13.06 -3.05
N SER A 286 9.38 -14.31 -2.91
CA SER A 286 9.19 -14.96 -1.62
C SER A 286 9.86 -16.32 -1.56
N TYR A 287 10.31 -16.68 -0.36
CA TYR A 287 11.05 -17.91 -0.09
C TYR A 287 10.74 -18.41 1.33
N ILE A 288 11.24 -19.61 1.67
CA ILE A 288 11.00 -20.24 2.96
C ILE A 288 12.21 -20.09 3.89
N LYS A 289 11.95 -19.83 5.17
CA LYS A 289 12.95 -19.90 6.24
C LYS A 289 12.54 -20.93 7.27
N PHE A 290 13.51 -21.70 7.78
CA PHE A 290 13.30 -22.55 8.94
C PHE A 290 14.57 -22.61 9.80
N GLN A 291 14.40 -22.99 11.06
CA GLN A 291 15.49 -23.20 12.00
C GLN A 291 15.67 -24.69 12.21
N ASP A 292 16.91 -25.18 12.17
CA ASP A 292 17.22 -26.56 12.53
C ASP A 292 17.14 -26.78 14.06
N ASP A 293 17.18 -28.03 14.49
CA ASP A 293 17.11 -28.41 15.90
C ASP A 293 18.34 -27.94 16.72
N LYS A 294 19.37 -27.39 16.07
CA LYS A 294 20.56 -26.79 16.70
C LYS A 294 20.51 -25.26 16.72
N GLY A 295 19.45 -24.64 16.18
CA GLY A 295 19.28 -23.19 16.14
C GLY A 295 19.84 -22.49 14.90
N LYS A 296 20.41 -23.21 13.92
CA LYS A 296 20.89 -22.59 12.66
C LYS A 296 19.71 -22.29 11.74
N TRP A 297 19.70 -21.10 11.16
CA TRP A 297 18.72 -20.69 10.16
C TRP A 297 19.11 -21.10 8.74
N TYR A 298 18.11 -21.54 7.99
CA TYR A 298 18.20 -21.94 6.59
C TYR A 298 17.20 -21.16 5.76
N ASN A 299 17.57 -20.81 4.52
CA ASN A 299 16.65 -20.28 3.53
C ASN A 299 16.52 -21.29 2.38
N ILE A 300 15.30 -21.59 1.96
CA ILE A 300 14.99 -22.48 0.85
C ILE A 300 14.39 -21.64 -0.28
N GLU A 301 15.07 -21.67 -1.43
CA GLU A 301 14.60 -21.12 -2.68
C GLU A 301 13.91 -22.21 -3.51
N LEU A 302 12.58 -22.18 -3.54
CA LEU A 302 11.81 -23.25 -4.18
C LEU A 302 11.75 -23.11 -5.70
N THR A 303 12.00 -21.92 -6.26
CA THR A 303 11.96 -21.70 -7.72
C THR A 303 13.10 -22.39 -8.46
N ASN A 304 14.20 -22.68 -7.77
CA ASN A 304 15.34 -23.41 -8.31
C ASN A 304 15.63 -24.73 -7.56
N GLY A 305 14.85 -25.03 -6.50
CA GLY A 305 15.00 -26.22 -5.67
C GLY A 305 16.30 -26.26 -4.87
N MET A 306 16.77 -25.12 -4.35
CA MET A 306 18.06 -25.03 -3.63
C MET A 306 18.00 -24.29 -2.30
N PHE A 307 18.95 -24.58 -1.42
CA PHE A 307 19.27 -23.70 -0.30
C PHE A 307 19.95 -22.42 -0.79
N THR A 308 19.63 -21.30 -0.17
CA THR A 308 20.25 -20.00 -0.47
C THR A 308 20.83 -19.35 0.78
N VAL A 309 22.00 -18.72 0.62
CA VAL A 309 22.67 -17.99 1.69
C VAL A 309 22.16 -16.55 1.73
N PRO A 310 22.04 -15.92 2.91
CA PRO A 310 21.55 -14.54 3.03
C PRO A 310 22.30 -13.53 2.16
N SER A 311 23.61 -13.70 2.00
CA SER A 311 24.44 -12.82 1.14
C SER A 311 23.99 -12.84 -0.32
N PHE A 312 23.48 -13.96 -0.83
CA PHE A 312 22.97 -14.03 -2.20
C PHE A 312 21.67 -13.23 -2.37
N ILE A 313 20.78 -13.27 -1.37
CA ILE A 313 19.53 -12.49 -1.36
C ILE A 313 19.86 -10.98 -1.33
N LEU A 314 20.83 -10.58 -0.49
CA LEU A 314 21.32 -9.20 -0.40
C LEU A 314 21.98 -8.72 -1.70
N ASN A 315 22.71 -9.61 -2.39
CA ASN A 315 23.37 -9.31 -3.66
C ASN A 315 22.40 -9.07 -4.84
N SER A 316 21.09 -9.16 -4.63
CA SER A 316 20.10 -8.69 -5.61
C SER A 316 20.29 -7.20 -5.95
N GLY A 317 20.82 -6.40 -5.00
CA GLY A 317 21.14 -4.99 -5.19
C GLY A 317 19.98 -4.02 -4.97
N PHE A 318 18.81 -4.53 -4.56
CA PHE A 318 17.58 -3.73 -4.36
C PHE A 318 17.06 -3.80 -2.91
N ILE A 319 17.94 -4.17 -1.98
CA ILE A 319 17.65 -4.17 -0.54
C ILE A 319 18.48 -3.04 0.08
N SER A 320 17.83 -1.91 0.34
CA SER A 320 18.43 -0.75 0.99
C SER A 320 18.71 -0.99 2.48
N SER A 321 19.52 -0.12 3.11
CA SER A 321 19.76 -0.22 4.55
C SER A 321 18.49 0.11 5.34
N GLU A 322 17.70 1.05 4.85
CA GLU A 322 16.39 1.45 5.36
C GLU A 322 15.41 0.27 5.29
N ALA A 323 15.39 -0.49 4.19
CA ALA A 323 14.56 -1.69 4.06
C ALA A 323 14.90 -2.77 5.09
N ILE A 324 16.18 -2.93 5.41
CA ILE A 324 16.65 -3.83 6.47
C ILE A 324 16.20 -3.32 7.84
N GLN A 325 16.41 -2.03 8.13
CA GLN A 325 16.03 -1.42 9.41
C GLN A 325 14.51 -1.47 9.65
N ASN A 326 13.72 -1.24 8.61
CA ASN A 326 12.26 -1.27 8.66
C ASN A 326 11.67 -2.68 8.55
N ASN A 327 12.52 -3.72 8.47
CA ASN A 327 12.10 -5.12 8.51
C ASN A 327 11.15 -5.53 7.36
N ILE A 328 11.20 -4.86 6.20
CA ILE A 328 10.31 -5.18 5.07
C ILE A 328 10.75 -6.41 4.27
N TYR A 329 12.00 -6.83 4.41
CA TYR A 329 12.58 -8.00 3.75
C TYR A 329 13.38 -8.88 4.72
N MET A 330 13.56 -10.13 4.31
CA MET A 330 14.39 -11.15 4.97
C MET A 330 13.95 -11.59 6.38
N GLN A 331 12.79 -11.10 6.83
CA GLN A 331 12.19 -11.45 8.11
C GLN A 331 11.34 -12.70 8.02
N ASN A 332 11.20 -13.37 9.16
CA ASN A 332 10.27 -14.47 9.31
C ASN A 332 8.89 -13.88 9.56
N MET A 333 7.94 -14.08 8.65
CA MET A 333 6.57 -13.64 8.89
C MET A 333 5.96 -14.42 10.07
N THR A 334 5.50 -13.69 11.08
CA THR A 334 4.61 -14.19 12.13
C THR A 334 3.27 -14.62 11.54
N LYS A 335 2.45 -15.38 12.30
CA LYS A 335 1.06 -15.69 11.89
C LYS A 335 0.25 -14.43 11.61
N LYS A 336 0.45 -13.36 12.39
CA LYS A 336 -0.20 -12.06 12.16
C LYS A 336 0.22 -11.43 10.82
N GLU A 337 1.51 -11.41 10.51
CA GLU A 337 2.01 -10.86 9.25
C GLU A 337 1.65 -11.72 8.04
N LEU A 338 1.62 -13.04 8.19
CA LEU A 338 1.13 -13.94 7.15
C LEU A 338 -0.38 -13.74 6.89
N LEU A 339 -1.17 -13.46 7.94
CA LEU A 339 -2.58 -13.09 7.76
C LEU A 339 -2.72 -11.74 7.03
N SER A 340 -1.84 -10.77 7.32
CA SER A 340 -1.76 -9.54 6.52
C SER A 340 -1.49 -9.85 5.05
N GLN A 341 -0.54 -10.76 4.76
CA GLN A 341 -0.25 -11.16 3.38
C GLN A 341 -1.48 -11.80 2.72
N PHE A 342 -2.26 -12.61 3.42
CA PHE A 342 -3.51 -13.16 2.89
C PHE A 342 -4.57 -12.08 2.56
N PHE A 343 -4.69 -11.02 3.35
CA PHE A 343 -5.54 -9.88 2.95
C PHE A 343 -4.98 -9.17 1.71
N THR A 344 -3.66 -9.02 1.60
CA THR A 344 -3.02 -8.51 0.39
C THR A 344 -3.31 -9.39 -0.83
N ASP A 345 -3.27 -10.71 -0.69
CA ASP A 345 -3.55 -11.67 -1.77
C ASP A 345 -5.03 -11.58 -2.20
N LEU A 346 -5.95 -11.44 -1.25
CA LEU A 346 -7.37 -11.20 -1.52
C LEU A 346 -7.60 -9.91 -2.32
N ALA A 347 -6.95 -8.80 -1.90
CA ALA A 347 -7.01 -7.53 -2.63
C ALA A 347 -6.42 -7.67 -4.04
N SER A 348 -5.29 -8.35 -4.17
CA SER A 348 -4.57 -8.50 -5.43
C SER A 348 -5.37 -9.35 -6.43
N GLY A 349 -5.98 -10.45 -5.99
CA GLY A 349 -6.90 -11.24 -6.82
C GLY A 349 -8.13 -10.44 -7.28
N TYR A 350 -8.70 -9.61 -6.39
CA TYR A 350 -9.82 -8.74 -6.74
C TYR A 350 -9.42 -7.69 -7.77
N ILE A 351 -8.28 -7.02 -7.59
CA ILE A 351 -7.75 -6.00 -8.50
C ILE A 351 -7.56 -6.59 -9.90
N HIS A 352 -6.94 -7.77 -10.01
CA HIS A 352 -6.68 -8.41 -11.30
C HIS A 352 -7.98 -8.82 -12.01
N LYS A 353 -8.99 -9.27 -11.25
CA LYS A 353 -10.26 -9.76 -11.82
C LYS A 353 -11.26 -8.64 -12.13
N PHE A 354 -11.32 -7.61 -11.29
CA PHE A 354 -12.40 -6.61 -11.32
C PHE A 354 -11.90 -5.18 -11.49
N GLY A 355 -10.72 -4.84 -10.96
CA GLY A 355 -10.20 -3.49 -10.88
C GLY A 355 -10.29 -2.90 -9.47
N TYR A 356 -10.19 -1.57 -9.38
CA TYR A 356 -10.18 -0.84 -8.11
C TYR A 356 -11.55 -0.27 -7.77
N ASP A 357 -11.99 -0.46 -6.54
CA ASP A 357 -13.12 0.21 -5.89
C ASP A 357 -12.89 0.26 -4.37
N GLU A 358 -13.88 0.74 -3.61
CA GLU A 358 -13.83 0.84 -2.14
C GLU A 358 -13.47 -0.48 -1.42
N PHE A 359 -13.75 -1.64 -2.03
CA PHE A 359 -13.41 -2.93 -1.42
C PHE A 359 -11.89 -3.12 -1.34
N VAL A 360 -11.16 -2.72 -2.38
CA VAL A 360 -9.69 -2.82 -2.41
C VAL A 360 -9.08 -2.00 -1.27
N GLU A 361 -9.56 -0.78 -1.05
CA GLU A 361 -9.13 0.05 0.05
C GLU A 361 -9.44 -0.60 1.41
N LYS A 362 -10.67 -1.09 1.59
CA LYS A 362 -11.10 -1.75 2.83
C LYS A 362 -10.20 -2.94 3.19
N VAL A 363 -9.95 -3.81 2.21
CA VAL A 363 -9.11 -5.01 2.39
C VAL A 363 -7.65 -4.63 2.65
N THR A 364 -7.13 -3.67 1.91
CA THR A 364 -5.73 -3.22 2.04
C THR A 364 -5.48 -2.52 3.37
N ASN A 365 -6.40 -1.66 3.83
CA ASN A 365 -6.31 -1.04 5.16
C ASN A 365 -6.29 -2.12 6.25
N LYS A 366 -7.10 -3.19 6.10
CA LYS A 366 -7.07 -4.31 7.06
C LYS A 366 -5.73 -5.06 7.08
N ALA A 367 -5.10 -5.24 5.91
CA ALA A 367 -3.75 -5.78 5.85
C ALA A 367 -2.76 -4.89 6.62
N LEU A 368 -2.79 -3.58 6.38
CA LEU A 368 -1.90 -2.61 7.03
C LEU A 368 -2.13 -2.50 8.55
N GLU A 369 -3.33 -2.74 9.06
CA GLU A 369 -3.57 -2.85 10.52
C GLU A 369 -2.81 -4.03 11.14
N LEU A 370 -2.66 -5.13 10.38
CA LEU A 370 -1.99 -6.34 10.85
C LEU A 370 -0.47 -6.24 10.70
N ASN A 371 0.00 -5.67 9.58
CA ASN A 371 1.40 -5.41 9.30
C ASN A 371 1.57 -4.03 8.62
N PRO A 372 1.81 -2.96 9.40
CA PRO A 372 1.97 -1.60 8.86
C PRO A 372 3.13 -1.45 7.87
N ASN A 373 4.17 -2.27 8.01
CA ASN A 373 5.36 -2.23 7.16
C ASN A 373 5.27 -3.23 6.00
N SER A 374 4.13 -3.91 5.80
CA SER A 374 3.94 -4.79 4.65
C SER A 374 4.11 -4.00 3.36
N ILE A 375 5.21 -4.23 2.65
CA ILE A 375 5.52 -3.47 1.45
C ILE A 375 4.49 -3.71 0.36
N THR A 376 4.01 -4.95 0.21
CA THR A 376 2.98 -5.33 -0.76
C THR A 376 1.63 -4.68 -0.45
N ALA A 377 1.22 -4.59 0.82
CA ALA A 377 0.01 -3.87 1.21
C ALA A 377 0.13 -2.36 0.99
N ASN A 378 1.28 -1.76 1.33
CA ASN A 378 1.54 -0.34 1.09
C ASN A 378 1.54 -0.01 -0.42
N MET A 379 2.10 -0.89 -1.26
CA MET A 379 2.03 -0.77 -2.72
C MET A 379 0.59 -0.87 -3.23
N ASN A 380 -0.22 -1.80 -2.73
CA ASN A 380 -1.65 -1.88 -3.08
C ASN A 380 -2.39 -0.59 -2.70
N LYS A 381 -2.07 0.00 -1.54
CA LYS A 381 -2.66 1.26 -1.09
C LYS A 381 -2.24 2.43 -1.97
N ALA A 382 -0.96 2.51 -2.34
CA ALA A 382 -0.46 3.54 -3.26
C ALA A 382 -1.13 3.42 -4.63
N ASN A 383 -1.25 2.21 -5.16
CA ASN A 383 -1.93 1.95 -6.42
C ASN A 383 -3.41 2.36 -6.37
N PHE A 384 -4.12 2.00 -5.29
CA PHE A 384 -5.50 2.45 -5.08
C PHE A 384 -5.60 3.98 -5.06
N ASN A 385 -4.76 4.67 -4.28
CA ASN A 385 -4.77 6.14 -4.20
C ASN A 385 -4.46 6.79 -5.55
N THR A 386 -3.57 6.20 -6.34
CA THR A 386 -3.24 6.64 -7.70
C THR A 386 -4.41 6.47 -8.65
N GLU A 387 -5.09 5.31 -8.65
CA GLU A 387 -6.28 5.10 -9.48
C GLU A 387 -7.44 6.00 -9.05
N HIS A 388 -7.58 6.26 -7.74
CA HIS A 388 -8.55 7.21 -7.20
C HIS A 388 -8.30 8.63 -7.70
N LEU A 389 -7.05 9.09 -7.65
CA LEU A 389 -6.67 10.40 -8.18
C LEU A 389 -6.91 10.48 -9.70
N LYS A 390 -6.53 9.46 -10.47
CA LYS A 390 -6.76 9.42 -11.92
C LYS A 390 -8.24 9.52 -12.25
N TYR A 391 -9.09 8.81 -11.51
CA TYR A 391 -10.54 8.91 -11.67
C TYR A 391 -11.04 10.33 -11.43
N VAL A 392 -10.61 10.96 -10.33
CA VAL A 392 -11.02 12.32 -9.98
C VAL A 392 -10.52 13.36 -10.99
N VAL A 393 -9.26 13.29 -11.41
CA VAL A 393 -8.70 14.16 -12.45
C VAL A 393 -9.53 14.07 -13.74
N LYS A 394 -9.88 12.86 -14.16
CA LYS A 394 -10.75 12.64 -15.32
C LYS A 394 -12.16 13.17 -15.11
N LEU A 395 -12.75 12.94 -13.93
CA LEU A 395 -14.09 13.41 -13.58
C LEU A 395 -14.20 14.94 -13.63
N LEU A 396 -13.13 15.63 -13.23
CA LEU A 396 -13.04 17.09 -13.21
C LEU A 396 -12.59 17.68 -14.57
N GLY A 397 -12.24 16.84 -15.56
CA GLY A 397 -11.75 17.31 -16.86
C GLY A 397 -10.36 17.94 -16.82
N ILE A 398 -9.58 17.66 -15.78
CA ILE A 398 -8.22 18.20 -15.61
C ILE A 398 -7.26 17.46 -16.54
N ASP A 399 -6.53 18.20 -17.37
CA ASP A 399 -5.46 17.65 -18.21
C ASP A 399 -4.14 17.59 -17.43
N PRO A 400 -3.62 16.40 -17.08
CA PRO A 400 -2.37 16.28 -16.36
C PRO A 400 -1.14 16.73 -17.16
N ALA A 401 -1.21 16.76 -18.49
CA ALA A 401 -0.11 17.21 -19.34
C ALA A 401 0.04 18.75 -19.32
N ASN A 402 -1.05 19.48 -19.12
CA ASN A 402 -1.07 20.92 -19.10
C ASN A 402 -0.85 21.48 -17.68
N GLN A 403 0.20 22.27 -17.47
CA GLN A 403 0.51 22.82 -16.14
C GLN A 403 -0.60 23.70 -15.57
N GLN A 404 -1.20 24.56 -16.38
CA GLN A 404 -2.28 25.44 -15.93
C GLN A 404 -3.52 24.63 -15.53
N SER A 405 -3.84 23.58 -16.29
CA SER A 405 -4.95 22.68 -15.94
C SER A 405 -4.68 21.91 -14.65
N ARG A 406 -3.43 21.49 -14.38
CA ARG A 406 -3.08 20.84 -13.10
C ARG A 406 -3.42 21.71 -11.89
N GLU A 407 -3.19 23.02 -11.96
CA GLU A 407 -3.48 23.95 -10.85
C GLU A 407 -4.98 24.07 -10.55
N GLU A 408 -5.85 23.72 -11.50
CA GLU A 408 -7.31 23.71 -11.29
C GLU A 408 -7.74 22.73 -10.20
N ILE A 409 -6.96 21.69 -9.91
CA ILE A 409 -7.24 20.76 -8.81
C ILE A 409 -7.34 21.49 -7.46
N LEU A 410 -6.65 22.62 -7.30
CA LEU A 410 -6.64 23.42 -6.08
C LEU A 410 -8.02 24.03 -5.77
N ASN A 411 -8.89 24.15 -6.78
CA ASN A 411 -10.26 24.62 -6.61
C ASN A 411 -11.20 23.57 -5.98
N TYR A 412 -10.73 22.34 -5.83
CA TYR A 412 -11.51 21.19 -5.34
C TYR A 412 -10.87 20.61 -4.07
N PRO A 413 -11.27 21.05 -2.86
CA PRO A 413 -10.64 20.63 -1.61
C PRO A 413 -10.55 19.11 -1.42
N GLN A 414 -11.58 18.36 -1.85
CA GLN A 414 -11.59 16.90 -1.79
C GLN A 414 -10.58 16.27 -2.76
N ALA A 415 -10.42 16.82 -3.97
CA ALA A 415 -9.41 16.34 -4.91
C ALA A 415 -7.98 16.63 -4.41
N VAL A 416 -7.78 17.78 -3.74
CA VAL A 416 -6.51 18.10 -3.06
C VAL A 416 -6.21 17.11 -1.95
N GLU A 417 -7.22 16.68 -1.19
CA GLU A 417 -7.04 15.66 -0.16
C GLU A 417 -6.65 14.30 -0.74
N ILE A 418 -7.30 13.87 -1.83
CA ILE A 418 -6.97 12.62 -2.54
C ILE A 418 -5.53 12.68 -3.09
N LEU A 419 -5.14 13.79 -3.71
CA LEU A 419 -3.77 14.03 -4.15
C LEU A 419 -2.77 13.94 -2.99
N ARG A 420 -3.10 14.56 -1.85
CA ARG A 420 -2.26 14.52 -0.64
C ARG A 420 -2.14 13.10 -0.09
N ASN A 421 -3.22 12.33 -0.08
CA ASN A 421 -3.21 10.95 0.40
C ASN A 421 -2.39 10.04 -0.50
N MET A 422 -2.43 10.26 -1.82
CA MET A 422 -1.54 9.59 -2.77
C MET A 422 -0.07 9.88 -2.43
N HIS A 423 0.33 11.14 -2.32
CA HIS A 423 1.72 11.51 -1.98
C HIS A 423 2.17 10.94 -0.63
N LYS A 424 1.36 11.09 0.41
CA LYS A 424 1.66 10.52 1.74
C LYS A 424 1.93 9.02 1.69
N GLN A 425 1.18 8.30 0.87
CA GLN A 425 1.36 6.86 0.76
C GLN A 425 2.66 6.48 0.03
N TYR A 426 3.07 7.25 -0.99
CA TYR A 426 4.39 7.08 -1.60
C TYR A 426 5.52 7.46 -0.64
N ASP A 427 5.35 8.53 0.15
CA ASP A 427 6.33 8.89 1.19
C ASP A 427 6.50 7.74 2.20
N VAL A 428 5.43 7.01 2.55
CA VAL A 428 5.54 5.81 3.40
C VAL A 428 6.39 4.74 2.72
N ILE A 429 6.16 4.44 1.44
CA ILE A 429 6.93 3.44 0.69
C ILE A 429 8.41 3.83 0.59
N ASP A 430 8.70 5.09 0.29
CA ASP A 430 10.06 5.61 0.19
C ASP A 430 10.78 5.55 1.55
N ASN A 431 10.09 5.93 2.64
CA ASN A 431 10.63 5.87 4.00
C ASN A 431 10.82 4.43 4.50
N LEU A 432 10.06 3.46 3.99
CA LEU A 432 10.30 2.04 4.24
C LEU A 432 11.58 1.54 3.56
N GLY A 433 12.15 2.29 2.63
CA GLY A 433 13.37 1.94 1.90
C GLY A 433 13.13 1.06 0.68
N PHE A 434 11.88 0.99 0.19
CA PHE A 434 11.56 0.22 -0.99
C PHE A 434 12.32 0.72 -2.22
N GLN A 435 12.82 -0.21 -3.03
CA GLN A 435 13.42 0.08 -4.32
C GLN A 435 12.77 -0.79 -5.38
N GLN A 436 12.26 -0.15 -6.43
CA GLN A 436 11.71 -0.88 -7.55
C GLN A 436 12.84 -1.62 -8.27
N MET A 437 12.77 -2.95 -8.26
CA MET A 437 13.63 -3.78 -9.08
C MET A 437 13.08 -3.82 -10.52
N PRO A 438 13.86 -3.41 -11.53
CA PRO A 438 13.48 -3.56 -12.93
C PRO A 438 13.29 -5.03 -13.31
N ALA A 439 12.38 -5.32 -14.23
CA ALA A 439 12.10 -6.69 -14.68
C ALA A 439 13.37 -7.40 -15.21
N GLU A 440 14.19 -6.70 -15.99
CA GLU A 440 15.46 -7.26 -16.50
C GLU A 440 16.44 -7.60 -15.36
N SER A 441 16.50 -6.77 -14.31
CA SER A 441 17.32 -7.04 -13.14
C SER A 441 16.81 -8.26 -12.36
N TYR A 442 15.49 -8.40 -12.25
CA TYR A 442 14.86 -9.58 -11.65
C TYR A 442 15.17 -10.85 -12.46
N GLU A 443 15.04 -10.82 -13.79
CA GLU A 443 15.34 -11.96 -14.65
C GLU A 443 16.81 -12.38 -14.61
N LYS A 444 17.73 -11.40 -14.56
CA LYS A 444 19.16 -11.65 -14.36
C LYS A 444 19.43 -12.29 -13.01
N TRP A 445 18.82 -11.76 -11.94
CA TRP A 445 18.94 -12.34 -10.60
C TRP A 445 18.38 -13.77 -10.55
N LEU A 446 17.18 -14.00 -11.09
CA LEU A 446 16.54 -15.32 -11.16
C LEU A 446 17.39 -16.33 -11.96
N SER A 447 18.00 -15.91 -13.07
CA SER A 447 18.90 -16.74 -13.86
C SER A 447 20.21 -17.05 -13.10
N SER A 448 20.73 -16.08 -12.35
CA SER A 448 21.94 -16.24 -11.55
C SER A 448 21.79 -17.25 -10.41
N LEU A 449 20.56 -17.56 -10.00
CA LEU A 449 20.29 -18.61 -9.03
C LEU A 449 20.90 -19.95 -9.46
N GLN A 450 20.95 -20.26 -10.75
CA GLN A 450 21.47 -21.53 -11.28
C GLN A 450 23.01 -21.60 -11.35
N ALA A 451 23.72 -20.57 -10.88
CA ALA A 451 25.18 -20.49 -10.93
C ALA A 451 25.88 -21.63 -10.17
N LYS A 452 27.09 -21.99 -10.63
CA LYS A 452 27.89 -23.10 -10.07
C LYS A 452 28.15 -22.97 -8.56
N LYS A 453 28.39 -21.74 -8.08
CA LYS A 453 28.61 -21.47 -6.65
C LYS A 453 27.36 -21.80 -5.81
N ASN A 454 26.18 -21.39 -6.25
CA ASN A 454 24.92 -21.68 -5.55
C ASN A 454 24.66 -23.19 -5.50
N LYS A 455 25.00 -23.92 -6.57
CA LYS A 455 24.94 -25.39 -6.57
C LYS A 455 25.88 -26.01 -5.53
N GLN A 456 27.10 -25.50 -5.40
CA GLN A 456 28.05 -25.99 -4.37
C GLN A 456 27.56 -25.70 -2.95
N ASP A 457 27.07 -24.49 -2.69
CA ASP A 457 26.52 -24.11 -1.39
C ASP A 457 25.28 -24.96 -1.05
N ASN A 458 24.42 -25.23 -2.03
CA ASN A 458 23.28 -26.11 -1.90
C ASN A 458 23.67 -27.55 -1.51
N GLU A 459 24.63 -28.16 -2.20
CA GLU A 459 25.09 -29.52 -1.88
C GLU A 459 25.69 -29.59 -0.47
N LYS A 460 26.45 -28.57 -0.06
CA LYS A 460 26.98 -28.48 1.31
C LYS A 460 25.88 -28.41 2.36
N GLU A 461 24.84 -27.61 2.14
CA GLU A 461 23.72 -27.53 3.09
C GLU A 461 22.87 -28.81 3.11
N LYS A 462 22.68 -29.46 1.95
CA LYS A 462 22.07 -30.81 1.87
C LYS A 462 22.84 -31.83 2.69
N GLU A 463 24.15 -31.94 2.50
CA GLU A 463 25.02 -32.85 3.25
C GLU A 463 24.94 -32.59 4.76
N THR A 464 24.97 -31.30 5.14
CA THR A 464 24.86 -30.87 6.54
C THR A 464 23.54 -31.32 7.17
N LEU A 465 22.41 -31.07 6.50
CA LEU A 465 21.08 -31.44 6.99
C LEU A 465 20.87 -32.97 7.00
N GLN A 466 21.39 -33.66 5.99
CA GLN A 466 21.34 -35.13 5.94
C GLN A 466 22.13 -35.75 7.09
N HIS A 467 23.34 -35.25 7.36
CA HIS A 467 24.16 -35.69 8.49
C HIS A 467 23.45 -35.38 9.81
N LEU A 468 22.95 -34.15 9.99
CA LEU A 468 22.24 -33.74 11.21
C LEU A 468 21.04 -34.64 11.50
N THR A 469 20.22 -34.91 10.47
CA THR A 469 19.06 -35.80 10.57
C THR A 469 19.47 -37.20 11.01
N LYS A 470 20.54 -37.77 10.44
CA LYS A 470 21.05 -39.09 10.84
C LYS A 470 21.57 -39.11 12.29
N THR A 471 22.39 -38.13 12.68
CA THR A 471 22.97 -38.07 14.03
C THR A 471 21.90 -37.92 15.12
N LEU A 472 20.89 -37.08 14.88
CA LEU A 472 19.78 -36.91 15.83
C LEU A 472 18.99 -38.22 16.03
N ASN A 473 18.76 -38.97 14.95
CA ASN A 473 18.10 -40.28 15.03
C ASN A 473 18.91 -41.29 15.87
N GLU A 474 20.23 -41.32 15.70
CA GLU A 474 21.12 -42.20 16.47
C GLU A 474 21.17 -41.84 17.95
N ALA A 475 21.26 -40.54 18.27
CA ALA A 475 21.25 -40.06 19.64
C ALA A 475 19.95 -40.44 20.37
N LYS A 476 18.80 -40.25 19.71
CA LYS A 476 17.48 -40.60 20.26
C LYS A 476 17.34 -42.10 20.50
N ARG A 477 17.76 -42.95 19.56
CA ARG A 477 17.77 -44.41 19.75
C ARG A 477 18.62 -44.83 20.95
N LYS A 478 19.79 -44.22 21.16
CA LYS A 478 20.64 -44.50 22.32
C LYS A 478 19.96 -44.08 23.63
N MET A 479 19.26 -42.95 23.65
CA MET A 479 18.49 -42.51 24.82
C MET A 479 17.33 -43.46 25.13
N ASP A 480 16.54 -43.87 24.12
CA ASP A 480 15.42 -44.80 24.29
C ASP A 480 15.86 -46.19 24.76
N LEU A 481 17.04 -46.65 24.34
CA LEU A 481 17.64 -47.89 24.83
C LEU A 481 18.13 -47.77 26.29
N LYS A 482 18.54 -46.57 26.70
CA LYS A 482 19.01 -46.29 28.06
C LYS A 482 17.85 -46.10 29.04
N SER A 483 16.70 -45.58 28.61
CA SER A 483 15.50 -45.41 29.45
C SER A 483 14.69 -46.70 29.64
N LYS A 484 14.94 -47.74 28.82
CA LYS A 484 14.34 -49.08 28.93
C LYS A 484 15.18 -50.07 29.75
N ARG A 485 16.36 -49.65 30.21
CA ARG A 485 17.19 -50.36 31.19
C ARG A 485 17.03 -49.68 32.54
#